data_AF-A0A938HNG4-F1
#
_entry.id   AF-A0A938HNG4-F1
#
_cell.length_a   1.000
_cell.length_b   1.000
_cell.length_c   1.000
_cell.angle_alpha   90.00
_cell.angle_beta   90.00
_cell.angle_gamma   90.00
#
_symmetry.space_group_name_H-M   'P 1'
#
loop_
_entity.id
_entity.type
_entity.pdbx_description
1 polymer ?
#
loop_
_entity_poly.entity_id
_entity_poly.type
_entity_poly.pdbx_seq_one_letter_code
_entity_poly.pdbx_strand_id
1 'polypeptide(L)'
;ECQDRAGVLAKIAGVLGDLNISIASVIQMDVDLQRRVADLVIMTHPSREANIQTAVTRIRGLDVVVSLENLLRVESYDSVG
;
A
#
# COMPACT_ATOMS: atom_id res chain seq x y z
N GLU A 1 5.61 -2.87 7.17
CA GLU A 1 4.98 -3.66 8.25
C GLU A 1 3.60 -3.12 8.68
N CYS A 2 2.63 -4.02 8.84
CA CYS A 2 1.33 -3.75 9.45
C CYS A 2 0.96 -4.85 10.45
N GLN A 3 -0.02 -4.61 11.33
CA GLN A 3 -0.52 -5.63 12.25
C GLN A 3 -1.09 -6.82 11.48
N ASP A 4 -0.72 -8.04 11.85
CA ASP A 4 -1.28 -9.26 11.28
C ASP A 4 -2.67 -9.55 11.89
N ARG A 5 -3.69 -8.86 11.38
CA ARG A 5 -5.09 -9.07 11.76
C ARG A 5 -6.06 -8.74 10.64
N ALA A 6 -7.25 -9.31 10.74
CA ALA A 6 -8.34 -9.00 9.83
C ALA A 6 -8.66 -7.49 9.81
N GLY A 7 -8.97 -6.97 8.63
CA GLY A 7 -9.38 -5.57 8.42
C GLY A 7 -8.24 -4.59 8.14
N VAL A 8 -6.97 -4.98 8.27
CA VAL A 8 -5.84 -4.10 7.90
C VAL A 8 -5.89 -3.70 6.43
N LEU A 9 -6.00 -4.68 5.53
CA LEU A 9 -6.11 -4.39 4.09
C LEU A 9 -7.35 -3.56 3.77
N ALA A 10 -8.48 -3.80 4.45
CA ALA A 10 -9.70 -3.03 4.24
C ALA A 10 -9.52 -1.54 4.60
N LYS A 11 -8.85 -1.23 5.71
CA LYS A 11 -8.53 0.16 6.08
C LYS A 11 -7.62 0.84 5.06
N ILE A 12 -6.58 0.14 4.60
CA ILE A 12 -5.66 0.66 3.59
C ILE A 12 -6.38 0.88 2.26
N ALA A 13 -7.16 -0.10 1.80
CA ALA A 13 -7.95 -0.01 0.58
C ALA A 13 -8.99 1.11 0.63
N GLY A 14 -9.60 1.36 1.80
CA GLY A 14 -10.50 2.50 2.01
C GLY A 14 -9.82 3.83 1.72
N VAL A 15 -8.62 4.06 2.29
CA VAL A 15 -7.84 5.29 2.04
C VAL A 15 -7.50 5.46 0.55
N LEU A 16 -7.10 4.38 -0.12
CA LEU A 16 -6.80 4.40 -1.56
C LEU A 16 -8.06 4.72 -2.38
N GLY A 17 -9.20 4.10 -2.04
CA GLY A 17 -10.49 4.34 -2.68
C GLY A 17 -10.99 5.78 -2.53
N ASP A 18 -10.87 6.37 -1.33
CA ASP A 18 -11.23 7.77 -1.06
C ASP A 18 -10.45 8.78 -1.92
N LEU A 19 -9.27 8.37 -2.39
CA LEU A 19 -8.36 9.15 -3.23
C LEU A 19 -8.40 8.73 -4.70
N ASN A 20 -9.38 7.90 -5.08
CA ASN A 20 -9.59 7.39 -6.43
C ASN A 20 -8.35 6.66 -7.00
N ILE A 21 -7.65 5.89 -6.16
CA ILE A 21 -6.49 5.06 -6.52
C ILE A 21 -6.95 3.61 -6.62
N SER A 22 -6.81 3.02 -7.80
CA SER A 22 -7.13 1.60 -8.01
C SER A 22 -5.95 0.70 -7.67
N ILE A 23 -6.22 -0.40 -6.97
CA ILE A 23 -5.24 -1.43 -6.64
C ILE A 23 -5.10 -2.38 -7.83
N ALA A 24 -3.87 -2.58 -8.29
CA ALA A 24 -3.54 -3.57 -9.32
C ALA A 24 -3.24 -4.94 -8.69
N SER A 25 -2.50 -4.98 -7.58
CA SER A 25 -2.23 -6.21 -6.85
C SER A 25 -1.86 -5.95 -5.39
N VAL A 26 -2.02 -6.99 -4.57
CA VAL A 26 -1.60 -7.01 -3.16
C VAL A 26 -0.88 -8.33 -2.92
N ILE A 27 0.27 -8.27 -2.28
CA ILE A 27 1.05 -9.44 -1.87
C ILE A 27 1.36 -9.29 -0.38
N GLN A 28 1.06 -10.33 0.41
CA GLN A 28 1.54 -10.46 1.77
C GLN A 28 2.77 -11.36 1.74
N MET A 29 3.95 -10.82 2.09
CA MET A 29 5.24 -11.53 1.95
C MET A 29 5.57 -12.30 3.23
N ASP A 30 6.12 -11.60 4.22
CA ASP A 30 6.55 -12.18 5.49
C ASP A 30 5.53 -11.91 6.58
N VAL A 31 5.42 -12.87 7.51
CA VAL A 31 4.67 -12.74 8.75
C VAL A 31 5.59 -13.07 9.92
N ASP A 32 5.88 -12.07 10.75
CA ASP A 32 6.49 -12.31 12.04
C ASP A 32 5.39 -12.63 13.06
N LEU A 33 5.20 -13.91 13.33
CA LEU A 33 4.19 -14.41 14.27
C LEU A 33 4.47 -13.99 15.73
N GLN A 34 5.73 -13.75 16.09
CA GLN A 34 6.11 -13.31 17.44
C GLN A 34 5.71 -11.84 17.64
N ARG A 35 6.00 -10.99 16.66
CA ARG A 35 5.64 -9.56 16.66
C ARG A 35 4.19 -9.31 16.22
N ARG A 36 3.51 -10.32 15.66
CA ARG A 36 2.18 -10.24 15.04
C ARG A 36 2.11 -9.14 13.98
N VAL A 37 3.10 -9.10 13.10
CA VAL A 37 3.18 -8.17 11.98
C VAL A 37 3.33 -8.91 10.67
N ALA A 38 2.84 -8.30 9.61
CA ALA A 38 2.95 -8.78 8.25
C ALA A 38 3.46 -7.67 7.33
N ASP A 39 4.17 -8.04 6.27
CA ASP A 39 4.53 -7.13 5.20
C ASP A 39 3.56 -7.20 4.04
N LEU A 40 3.05 -6.03 3.65
CA LEU A 40 2.18 -5.85 2.49
C LEU A 40 2.90 -5.06 1.40
N VAL A 41 2.91 -5.63 0.20
CA VAL A 41 3.30 -4.94 -1.03
C VAL A 41 2.03 -4.67 -1.83
N ILE A 42 1.77 -3.40 -2.13
CA ILE A 42 0.61 -2.97 -2.89
C ILE A 42 1.10 -2.32 -4.17
N MET A 43 0.65 -2.83 -5.30
CA MET A 43 0.84 -2.21 -6.61
C MET A 43 -0.45 -1.50 -7.00
N THR A 44 -0.36 -0.26 -7.46
CA THR A 44 -1.49 0.52 -7.94
C THR A 44 -1.50 0.56 -9.46
N HIS A 45 -2.66 0.83 -10.05
CA HIS A 45 -2.72 1.34 -11.42
C HIS A 45 -2.12 2.77 -11.49
N PRO A 46 -1.78 3.27 -12.69
CA PRO A 46 -1.38 4.65 -12.90
C PRO A 46 -2.36 5.61 -12.24
N SER A 47 -1.84 6.46 -11.36
CA SER A 47 -2.62 7.35 -10.51
C SER A 47 -1.92 8.70 -10.39
N ARG A 48 -2.67 9.74 -10.00
CA ARG A 48 -2.07 11.08 -9.80
C ARG A 48 -1.08 11.03 -8.64
N GLU A 49 0.14 11.49 -8.87
CA GLU A 49 1.21 11.53 -7.84
C GLU A 49 0.73 12.23 -6.55
N ALA A 50 0.02 13.35 -6.66
CA ALA A 50 -0.52 14.07 -5.51
C ALA A 50 -1.46 13.20 -4.66
N ASN A 51 -2.24 12.31 -5.29
CA ASN A 51 -3.13 11.39 -4.59
C ASN A 51 -2.32 10.27 -3.91
N ILE A 52 -1.31 9.72 -4.58
CA ILE A 52 -0.40 8.72 -3.98
C ILE A 52 0.29 9.29 -2.75
N GLN A 53 0.85 10.49 -2.82
CA GLN A 53 1.49 11.14 -1.68
C GLN A 53 0.51 11.36 -0.52
N THR A 54 -0.70 11.84 -0.82
CA THR A 54 -1.76 12.00 0.18
C THR A 54 -2.15 10.64 0.81
N ALA A 55 -2.24 9.58 0.00
CA ALA A 55 -2.56 8.25 0.49
C ALA A 55 -1.47 7.73 1.42
N VAL A 56 -0.19 7.87 1.05
CA VAL A 56 0.95 7.46 1.88
C VAL A 56 0.93 8.18 3.22
N THR A 57 0.68 9.50 3.25
CA THR A 57 0.56 10.25 4.51
C THR A 57 -0.59 9.72 5.37
N ARG A 58 -1.77 9.46 4.77
CA ARG A 58 -2.93 8.93 5.51
C ARG A 58 -2.71 7.50 6.02
N ILE A 59 -2.12 6.63 5.19
CA ILE A 59 -1.83 5.23 5.52
C ILE A 59 -0.82 5.15 6.67
N ARG A 60 0.23 6.00 6.67
CA ARG A 60 1.19 6.10 7.79
C ARG A 60 0.53 6.45 9.12
N GLY A 61 -0.60 7.16 9.09
CA GLY A 61 -1.36 7.54 10.28
C GLY A 61 -2.37 6.50 10.77
N LEU A 62 -2.55 5.38 10.06
CA LEU A 62 -3.46 4.33 10.48
C LEU A 62 -2.90 3.56 11.69
N ASP A 63 -3.74 3.31 12.69
CA ASP A 63 -3.44 2.53 13.89
C ASP A 63 -2.92 1.10 13.62
N VAL A 64 -3.23 0.57 12.43
CA VAL A 64 -2.85 -0.78 11.99
C VAL A 64 -1.51 -0.82 11.26
N VAL A 65 -0.95 0.32 10.85
CA VAL A 65 0.30 0.39 10.11
C VAL A 65 1.42 0.63 11.11
N VAL A 66 2.39 -0.29 11.15
CA VAL A 66 3.55 -0.19 12.04
C VAL A 66 4.62 0.65 11.36
N SER A 67 4.89 0.38 10.09
CA SER A 67 5.81 1.16 9.27
C SER A 67 5.47 1.07 7.78
N LEU A 68 5.68 2.17 7.07
CA LEU A 68 5.70 2.24 5.62
C LEU A 68 7.04 2.85 5.24
N GLU A 69 8.01 2.08 4.77
CA GLU A 69 9.36 2.62 4.52
C GLU A 69 9.61 2.86 3.04
N ASN A 70 8.96 2.07 2.19
CA ASN A 70 9.21 2.06 0.76
C ASN A 70 8.02 2.62 -0.02
N LEU A 71 8.30 3.57 -0.91
CA LEU A 71 7.41 4.01 -1.97
C LEU A 71 8.24 4.01 -3.26
N LEU A 72 7.90 3.12 -4.18
CA LEU A 72 8.60 2.98 -5.45
C LEU A 72 7.65 3.39 -6.57
N ARG A 73 8.07 4.36 -7.40
CA ARG A 73 7.38 4.68 -8.64
C ARG A 73 7.77 3.63 -9.68
N VAL A 74 6.77 3.06 -10.33
CA VAL A 74 6.94 2.13 -11.46
C VAL A 74 6.59 2.88 -12.74
N GLU A 75 7.48 2.83 -13.72
CA GLU A 75 7.27 3.40 -15.05
C GLU A 75 7.39 2.26 -16.08
N SER A 76 6.44 2.20 -17.01
CA SER A 76 6.53 1.29 -18.15
C SER A 76 7.33 1.98 -19.25
N TYR A 77 8.36 1.31 -19.75
CA TYR A 77 8.98 1.69 -21.01
C TYR A 77 8.25 0.96 -22.11
N ASP A 78 7.41 1.67 -22.86
CA ASP A 78 6.89 1.15 -24.11
C ASP A 78 8.09 1.00 -25.05
N SER A 79 8.44 -0.26 -25.36
CA SER A 79 9.39 -0.57 -26.41
C SER A 79 8.83 0.05 -27.69
N VAL A 80 9.42 1.16 -28.14
CA VAL A 80 9.11 1.74 -29.45
C VAL A 80 9.47 0.67 -30.48
N GLY A 81 8.44 0.08 -31.09
CA GLY A 81 8.57 -0.80 -32.24
C GLY A 81 9.02 -0.05 -33.48
#